data_AF-A0A2A9CJ35-F1
#
_entry.id   AF-A0A2A9CJ35-F1
#
_cell.length_a   1.000
_cell.length_b   1.000
_cell.length_c   1.000
_cell.angle_alpha   90.00
_cell.angle_beta   90.00
_cell.angle_gamma   90.00
#
_symmetry.space_group_name_H-M   'P 1'
#
loop_
_entity.id
_entity.type
_entity.pdbx_description
1 polymer ?
#
loop_
_entity_poly.entity_id
_entity_poly.type
_entity_poly.pdbx_seq_one_letter_code
_entity_poly.pdbx_strand_id
1 'polypeptide(L)'
;MVDLILFIVLVGGFLIGLRRGLILQVVHLVGFIVSFIVAYLYFKDLAPHLKLWIPYPSFGNEASSTAMVFEAINLEATYYSGIAFALLFFGTKILMQIIGSMLDFLADLPILRTVNGWLGGVLGFVEVYIVVFLFLFIAALVPNETVQTAISNSFLAESIVKHTPVLTEQIKDLWSTHVA
;
A
#
# COMPACT_ATOMS: atom_id res chain seq x y z
N MET A 1 0.88 6.20 21.27
CA MET A 1 1.18 4.77 20.99
C MET A 1 1.43 4.52 19.50
N VAL A 2 0.63 5.08 18.59
CA VAL A 2 0.81 4.98 17.13
C VAL A 2 2.19 5.47 16.68
N ASP A 3 2.68 6.62 17.20
CA ASP A 3 4.01 7.14 16.86
C ASP A 3 5.14 6.13 17.15
N LEU A 4 5.10 5.44 18.28
CA LEU A 4 6.12 4.45 18.64
C LEU A 4 6.10 3.26 17.67
N ILE A 5 4.90 2.80 17.30
CA ILE A 5 4.72 1.70 16.34
C ILE A 5 5.28 2.13 14.98
N LEU A 6 4.90 3.31 14.48
CA LEU A 6 5.39 3.84 13.20
C LEU A 6 6.90 4.02 13.21
N PHE A 7 7.46 4.54 14.30
CA PHE A 7 8.90 4.70 14.45
C PHE A 7 9.63 3.35 14.38
N ILE A 8 9.16 2.33 15.11
CA ILE A 8 9.73 0.98 15.08
C ILE A 8 9.65 0.38 13.68
N VAL A 9 8.51 0.55 12.99
CA VAL A 9 8.32 0.05 11.61
C VAL A 9 9.29 0.73 10.64
N LEU A 10 9.42 2.05 10.69
CA LEU A 10 10.32 2.82 9.83
C LEU A 10 11.79 2.50 10.09
N VAL A 11 12.21 2.44 11.36
CA VAL A 11 13.56 2.01 11.74
C VAL A 11 13.80 0.56 11.32
N GLY A 12 12.80 -0.31 11.48
CA GLY A 12 12.84 -1.69 10.99
C GLY A 12 13.12 -1.75 9.47
N GLY A 13 12.43 -0.94 8.68
CA GLY A 13 12.68 -0.78 7.25
C GLY A 13 14.12 -0.38 6.93
N PHE A 14 14.63 0.60 7.66
CA PHE A 14 16.03 1.03 7.52
C PHE A 14 17.02 -0.10 7.85
N LEU A 15 16.82 -0.81 8.96
CA LEU A 15 17.72 -1.90 9.38
C LEU A 15 17.68 -3.09 8.43
N ILE A 16 16.50 -3.43 7.89
CA ILE A 16 16.34 -4.47 6.88
C ILE A 16 17.07 -4.07 5.59
N GLY A 17 16.91 -2.83 5.13
CA GLY A 17 17.62 -2.30 3.97
C GLY A 17 19.14 -2.29 4.17
N LEU A 18 19.60 -1.97 5.38
CA LEU A 18 21.03 -1.97 5.73
C LEU A 18 21.65 -3.38 5.60
N ARG A 19 20.90 -4.41 6.00
CA ARG A 19 21.33 -5.82 5.90
C ARG A 19 21.31 -6.33 4.46
N ARG A 20 20.33 -5.91 3.66
CA ARG A 20 20.18 -6.31 2.25
C ARG A 20 21.17 -5.61 1.31
N GLY A 21 21.61 -4.39 1.65
CA GLY A 21 22.43 -3.56 0.77
C GLY A 21 21.65 -2.97 -0.41
N LEU A 22 22.27 -2.04 -1.15
CA LEU A 22 21.58 -1.28 -2.21
C LEU A 22 21.03 -2.17 -3.32
N ILE A 23 21.81 -3.14 -3.81
CA ILE A 23 21.42 -3.94 -4.99
C ILE A 23 20.12 -4.69 -4.74
N LEU A 24 20.05 -5.46 -3.65
CA LEU A 24 18.82 -6.19 -3.29
C LEU A 24 17.69 -5.25 -2.92
N GLN A 25 17.99 -4.14 -2.26
CA GLN A 25 16.94 -3.19 -1.90
C GLN A 25 16.32 -2.54 -3.14
N VAL A 26 17.10 -2.25 -4.19
CA VAL A 26 16.59 -1.81 -5.48
C VAL A 26 15.70 -2.88 -6.11
N VAL A 27 16.09 -4.15 -6.08
CA VAL A 27 15.26 -5.26 -6.58
C VAL A 27 13.92 -5.34 -5.85
N HIS A 28 13.92 -5.21 -4.52
CA HIS A 28 12.67 -5.18 -3.73
C HIS A 28 11.79 -3.99 -4.05
N LEU A 29 12.39 -2.80 -4.24
CA LEU A 29 11.68 -1.59 -4.63
C LEU A 29 11.08 -1.70 -6.04
N VAL A 30 11.83 -2.21 -7.02
CA VAL A 30 11.31 -2.50 -8.35
C VAL A 30 10.17 -3.53 -8.27
N GLY A 31 10.34 -4.58 -7.48
CA GLY A 31 9.29 -5.57 -7.22
C GLY A 31 8.03 -4.96 -6.59
N PHE A 32 8.19 -4.00 -5.69
CA PHE A 32 7.08 -3.21 -5.15
C PHE A 32 6.33 -2.46 -6.24
N ILE A 33 7.06 -1.70 -7.08
CA ILE A 33 6.50 -0.90 -8.16
C ILE A 33 5.78 -1.80 -9.18
N VAL A 34 6.42 -2.90 -9.61
CA VAL A 34 5.83 -3.86 -10.55
C VAL A 34 4.54 -4.46 -9.99
N SER A 35 4.52 -4.83 -8.70
CA SER A 35 3.32 -5.39 -8.05
C SER A 35 2.18 -4.38 -7.99
N PHE A 36 2.51 -3.10 -7.75
CA PHE A 36 1.54 -2.01 -7.77
C PHE A 36 0.97 -1.79 -9.18
N ILE A 37 1.83 -1.76 -10.22
CA ILE A 37 1.40 -1.61 -11.61
C ILE A 37 0.49 -2.78 -12.03
N VAL A 38 0.88 -4.02 -11.73
CA VAL A 38 0.07 -5.20 -12.04
C VAL A 38 -1.29 -5.11 -11.34
N ALA A 39 -1.33 -4.75 -10.06
CA ALA A 39 -2.59 -4.57 -9.34
C ALA A 39 -3.47 -3.47 -9.98
N TYR A 40 -2.88 -2.32 -10.33
CA TYR A 40 -3.58 -1.21 -10.97
C TYR A 40 -4.15 -1.56 -12.35
N LEU A 41 -3.44 -2.38 -13.13
CA LEU A 41 -3.90 -2.76 -14.47
C LEU A 41 -5.03 -3.80 -14.43
N TYR A 42 -4.98 -4.76 -13.50
CA TYR A 42 -5.87 -5.93 -13.53
C TYR A 42 -6.97 -5.95 -12.46
N PHE A 43 -7.04 -4.99 -11.52
CA PHE A 43 -8.05 -5.02 -10.46
C PHE A 43 -9.48 -4.99 -11.00
N LYS A 44 -9.74 -4.24 -12.09
CA LYS A 44 -11.07 -4.15 -12.71
C LYS A 44 -11.51 -5.48 -13.33
N ASP A 45 -10.57 -6.24 -13.88
CA ASP A 45 -10.85 -7.55 -14.49
C ASP A 45 -11.10 -8.62 -13.42
N LEU A 46 -10.40 -8.56 -12.29
CA LEU A 46 -10.55 -9.53 -11.20
C LEU A 46 -11.78 -9.26 -10.32
N ALA A 47 -12.19 -8.01 -10.13
CA ALA A 47 -13.27 -7.64 -9.21
C ALA A 47 -14.61 -8.37 -9.44
N PRO A 48 -15.12 -8.55 -10.68
CA PRO A 48 -16.37 -9.27 -10.92
C PRO A 48 -16.31 -10.74 -10.50
N HIS A 49 -15.15 -11.39 -10.63
CA HIS A 49 -14.96 -12.79 -10.27
C HIS A 49 -15.00 -13.01 -8.75
N LEU A 50 -14.61 -12.01 -7.97
CA LEU A 50 -14.63 -12.08 -6.50
C LEU A 50 -16.04 -12.13 -5.92
N LYS A 51 -17.05 -11.65 -6.65
CA LYS A 51 -18.46 -11.72 -6.22
C LYS A 51 -18.92 -13.15 -5.93
N LEU A 52 -18.33 -14.13 -6.62
CA LEU A 52 -18.68 -15.54 -6.47
C LEU A 52 -18.03 -16.19 -5.24
N TRP A 53 -16.95 -15.60 -4.70
CA TRP A 53 -16.17 -16.19 -3.61
C TRP A 53 -16.34 -15.44 -2.29
N ILE A 54 -16.52 -14.12 -2.36
CA ILE A 54 -16.61 -13.25 -1.19
C ILE A 54 -17.99 -12.57 -1.21
N PRO A 55 -18.95 -13.02 -0.39
CA PRO A 55 -20.26 -12.38 -0.33
C PRO A 55 -20.14 -10.98 0.27
N TYR A 56 -20.85 -10.02 -0.33
CA TYR A 56 -20.89 -8.64 0.17
C TYR A 56 -21.60 -8.60 1.53
N PRO A 57 -21.03 -7.96 2.57
CA PRO A 57 -21.70 -7.81 3.86
C PRO A 57 -22.97 -6.98 3.69
N SER A 58 -24.13 -7.59 3.91
CA SER A 58 -25.41 -6.90 3.83
C SER A 58 -25.57 -5.95 5.02
N PHE A 59 -25.35 -4.66 4.81
CA PHE A 59 -25.85 -3.64 5.74
C PHE A 59 -27.37 -3.55 5.55
N GLY A 60 -28.14 -3.64 6.63
CA GLY A 60 -29.61 -3.79 6.59
C GLY A 60 -30.29 -2.78 5.67
N ASN A 61 -30.93 -3.28 4.62
CA ASN A 61 -31.59 -2.47 3.60
C ASN A 61 -33.00 -2.08 4.05
N GLU A 62 -33.16 -0.87 4.59
CA GLU A 62 -34.43 -0.12 4.49
C GLU A 62 -34.29 0.96 3.41
N ALA A 63 -33.98 0.54 2.18
CA ALA A 63 -33.69 1.45 1.07
C ALA A 63 -34.98 1.79 0.29
N SER A 64 -35.52 2.99 0.49
CA SER A 64 -36.74 3.49 -0.18
C SER A 64 -36.51 4.63 -1.18
N SER A 65 -35.26 5.00 -1.48
CA SER A 65 -34.94 6.06 -2.44
C SER A 65 -33.93 5.64 -3.51
N THR A 66 -34.15 6.08 -4.76
CA THR A 66 -33.29 5.77 -5.92
C THR A 66 -31.84 6.25 -5.74
N ALA A 67 -31.62 7.37 -5.06
CA ALA A 67 -30.27 7.88 -4.76
C ALA A 67 -29.47 6.92 -3.86
N MET A 68 -30.10 6.34 -2.83
CA MET A 68 -29.46 5.34 -1.96
C MET A 68 -29.13 4.03 -2.69
N VAL A 69 -29.92 3.66 -3.70
CA VAL A 69 -29.64 2.45 -4.51
C VAL A 69 -28.37 2.63 -5.35
N PHE A 70 -28.20 3.78 -6.00
CA PHE A 70 -26.98 4.07 -6.76
C PHE A 70 -25.74 4.13 -5.86
N GLU A 71 -25.87 4.71 -4.66
CA GLU A 71 -24.78 4.74 -3.68
C GLU A 71 -24.41 3.32 -3.21
N ALA A 72 -25.39 2.46 -2.91
CA ALA A 72 -25.15 1.07 -2.54
C ALA A 72 -24.43 0.27 -3.63
N ILE A 73 -24.80 0.44 -4.90
CA ILE A 73 -24.14 -0.21 -6.05
C ILE A 73 -22.69 0.25 -6.18
N ASN A 74 -22.43 1.55 -6.03
CA ASN A 74 -21.07 2.11 -6.10
C ASN A 74 -20.19 1.63 -4.94
N LEU A 75 -20.75 1.53 -3.73
CA LEU A 75 -20.05 0.99 -2.56
C LEU A 75 -19.69 -0.49 -2.76
N GLU A 76 -20.61 -1.29 -3.30
CA GLU A 76 -20.35 -2.69 -3.63
C GLU A 76 -19.23 -2.83 -4.67
N ALA A 77 -19.31 -2.08 -5.78
CA ALA A 77 -18.29 -2.10 -6.83
C ALA A 77 -16.91 -1.65 -6.32
N THR A 78 -16.88 -0.63 -5.44
CA THR A 78 -15.66 -0.13 -4.81
C THR A 78 -15.05 -1.17 -3.86
N TYR A 79 -15.89 -1.85 -3.07
CA TYR A 79 -15.47 -2.92 -2.17
C TYR A 79 -14.74 -4.05 -2.92
N TYR A 80 -15.36 -4.58 -3.97
CA TYR A 80 -14.76 -5.66 -4.76
C TYR A 80 -13.49 -5.21 -5.50
N SER A 81 -13.47 -3.98 -6.02
CA SER A 81 -12.29 -3.40 -6.67
C SER A 81 -11.10 -3.27 -5.71
N GLY A 82 -11.36 -2.84 -4.47
CA GLY A 82 -10.33 -2.75 -3.43
C GLY A 82 -9.76 -4.11 -3.04
N ILE A 83 -10.61 -5.14 -2.89
CA ILE A 83 -10.15 -6.49 -2.60
C ILE A 83 -9.36 -7.07 -3.77
N ALA A 84 -9.82 -6.89 -5.01
CA ALA A 84 -9.11 -7.32 -6.21
C ALA A 84 -7.71 -6.71 -6.30
N PHE A 85 -7.62 -5.40 -6.08
CA PHE A 85 -6.35 -4.69 -6.04
C PHE A 85 -5.43 -5.27 -4.96
N ALA A 86 -5.93 -5.47 -3.74
CA ALA A 86 -5.15 -6.03 -2.64
C ALA A 86 -4.65 -7.45 -2.97
N LEU A 87 -5.51 -8.34 -3.47
CA LEU A 87 -5.14 -9.70 -3.85
C LEU A 87 -4.06 -9.73 -4.93
N LEU A 88 -4.20 -8.92 -5.99
CA LEU A 88 -3.21 -8.83 -7.06
C LEU A 88 -1.90 -8.23 -6.55
N PHE A 89 -1.97 -7.18 -5.75
CA PHE A 89 -0.80 -6.52 -5.19
C PHE A 89 -0.01 -7.47 -4.30
N PHE A 90 -0.65 -8.10 -3.31
CA PHE A 90 0.02 -9.02 -2.40
C PHE A 90 0.48 -10.29 -3.11
N GLY A 91 -0.35 -10.87 -4.00
CA GLY A 91 0.02 -12.02 -4.78
C GLY A 91 1.25 -11.77 -5.65
N THR A 92 1.25 -10.68 -6.41
CA THR A 92 2.40 -10.28 -7.24
C THR A 92 3.61 -9.92 -6.39
N LYS A 93 3.42 -9.23 -5.26
CA LYS A 93 4.53 -8.86 -4.36
C LYS A 93 5.21 -10.08 -3.76
N ILE A 94 4.44 -11.11 -3.39
CA ILE A 94 5.00 -12.38 -2.92
C ILE A 94 5.82 -13.04 -4.04
N LEU A 95 5.30 -13.09 -5.26
CA LEU A 95 6.03 -13.64 -6.41
C LEU A 95 7.34 -12.86 -6.68
N MET A 96 7.28 -11.53 -6.69
CA MET A 96 8.46 -10.67 -6.86
C MET A 96 9.45 -10.82 -5.71
N GLN A 97 8.98 -11.09 -4.50
CA GLN A 97 9.85 -11.35 -3.34
C GLN A 97 10.58 -12.68 -3.47
N ILE A 98 9.91 -13.73 -3.99
CA ILE A 98 10.56 -15.01 -4.29
C ILE A 98 11.65 -14.79 -5.34
N ILE A 99 11.34 -14.10 -6.45
CA ILE A 99 12.32 -13.78 -7.50
C ILE A 99 13.49 -12.95 -6.93
N GLY A 100 13.20 -11.94 -6.10
CA GLY A 100 14.21 -11.11 -5.46
C GLY A 100 15.14 -11.91 -4.55
N SER A 101 14.61 -12.87 -3.79
CA SER A 101 15.42 -13.74 -2.93
C SER A 101 16.39 -14.63 -3.72
N MET A 102 16.06 -14.99 -4.96
CA MET A 102 16.99 -15.73 -5.82
C MET A 102 18.20 -14.89 -6.23
N LEU A 103 18.11 -13.56 -6.11
CA LEU A 103 19.18 -12.62 -6.41
C LEU A 103 20.04 -12.30 -5.18
N ASP A 104 19.74 -12.87 -4.01
CA ASP A 104 20.44 -12.57 -2.74
C ASP A 104 21.96 -12.77 -2.83
N PHE A 105 22.42 -13.69 -3.69
CA PHE A 105 23.85 -13.92 -3.96
C PHE A 105 24.60 -12.69 -4.49
N LEU A 106 23.89 -11.74 -5.14
CA LEU A 106 24.50 -10.50 -5.63
C LEU A 106 24.90 -9.55 -4.50
N ALA A 107 24.29 -9.67 -3.32
CA ALA A 107 24.66 -8.85 -2.15
C ALA A 107 25.96 -9.28 -1.48
N ASP A 108 26.43 -10.50 -1.72
CA ASP A 108 27.68 -11.02 -1.15
C ASP A 108 28.94 -10.52 -1.88
N LEU A 109 28.79 -9.73 -2.95
CA LEU A 109 29.93 -9.19 -3.68
C LEU A 109 30.73 -8.19 -2.81
N PRO A 110 32.04 -8.44 -2.56
CA PRO A 110 32.83 -7.74 -1.52
C PRO A 110 33.16 -6.27 -1.82
N ILE A 111 32.71 -5.70 -2.94
CA ILE A 111 33.36 -4.54 -3.55
C ILE A 111 33.00 -3.20 -2.86
N LEU A 112 31.88 -3.06 -2.13
CA LEU A 112 31.45 -1.75 -1.56
C LEU A 112 30.66 -1.83 -0.22
N ARG A 113 30.98 -2.77 0.67
CA ARG A 113 30.15 -3.15 1.86
C ARG A 113 29.55 -2.00 2.70
N THR A 114 30.28 -0.93 3.01
CA THR A 114 29.78 0.10 3.96
C THR A 114 28.86 1.12 3.32
N VAL A 115 29.24 1.70 2.18
CA VAL A 115 28.41 2.69 1.45
C VAL A 115 27.18 2.02 0.85
N ASN A 116 27.34 0.79 0.36
CA ASN A 116 26.25 -0.05 -0.15
C ASN A 116 25.19 -0.36 0.93
N GLY A 117 25.62 -0.58 2.18
CA GLY A 117 24.73 -0.80 3.31
C GLY A 117 23.87 0.41 3.62
N TRP A 118 24.48 1.58 3.84
CA TRP A 118 23.75 2.82 4.18
C TRP A 118 22.73 3.22 3.11
N LEU A 119 23.10 3.15 1.84
CA LEU A 119 22.16 3.44 0.75
C LEU A 119 21.03 2.39 0.70
N GLY A 120 21.35 1.12 0.93
CA GLY A 120 20.33 0.09 1.14
C GLY A 120 19.39 0.42 2.30
N GLY A 121 19.92 0.91 3.42
CA GLY A 121 19.10 1.35 4.56
C GLY A 121 18.17 2.51 4.21
N VAL A 122 18.68 3.53 3.52
CA VAL A 122 17.85 4.66 3.06
C VAL A 122 16.75 4.18 2.12
N LEU A 123 17.07 3.33 1.14
CA LEU A 123 16.06 2.77 0.24
C LEU A 123 15.06 1.86 0.97
N GLY A 124 15.49 1.14 2.02
CA GLY A 124 14.62 0.35 2.90
C GLY A 124 13.66 1.21 3.70
N PHE A 125 14.15 2.32 4.24
CA PHE A 125 13.32 3.33 4.87
C PHE A 125 12.29 3.89 3.89
N VAL A 126 12.69 4.23 2.66
CA VAL A 126 11.79 4.77 1.63
C VAL A 126 10.71 3.74 1.23
N GLU A 127 11.08 2.48 1.00
CA GLU A 127 10.10 1.42 0.68
C GLU A 127 9.05 1.30 1.79
N VAL A 128 9.48 1.21 3.05
CA VAL A 128 8.55 1.09 4.20
C VAL A 128 7.75 2.37 4.41
N TYR A 129 8.34 3.54 4.21
CA TYR A 129 7.64 4.82 4.28
C TYR A 129 6.50 4.88 3.27
N ILE A 130 6.72 4.46 2.02
CA ILE A 130 5.68 4.41 0.99
C ILE A 130 4.56 3.44 1.38
N VAL A 131 4.90 2.25 1.88
CA VAL A 131 3.91 1.27 2.35
C VAL A 131 3.05 1.86 3.48
N VAL A 132 3.69 2.43 4.50
CA VAL A 132 3.02 3.04 5.64
C VAL A 132 2.13 4.20 5.20
N PHE A 133 2.62 5.06 4.28
CA PHE A 133 1.83 6.14 3.71
C PHE A 133 0.56 5.61 3.03
N LEU A 134 0.66 4.57 2.18
CA LEU A 134 -0.51 3.98 1.53
C LEU A 134 -1.52 3.43 2.54
N PHE A 135 -1.05 2.72 3.57
CA PHE A 135 -1.94 2.22 4.62
C PHE A 135 -2.63 3.34 5.40
N LEU A 136 -1.89 4.36 5.83
CA LEU A 136 -2.44 5.50 6.57
C LEU A 136 -3.39 6.34 5.71
N PHE A 137 -3.08 6.49 4.42
CA PHE A 137 -3.95 7.17 3.46
C PHE A 137 -5.29 6.44 3.34
N ILE A 138 -5.28 5.14 3.06
CA ILE A 138 -6.50 4.32 3.00
C ILE A 138 -7.27 4.40 4.32
N ALA A 139 -6.58 4.32 5.47
CA ALA A 139 -7.20 4.43 6.78
C ALA A 139 -7.85 5.81 7.01
N ALA A 140 -7.20 6.89 6.57
CA ALA A 140 -7.74 8.26 6.69
C ALA A 140 -9.00 8.49 5.84
N LEU A 141 -9.18 7.73 4.76
CA LEU A 141 -10.39 7.77 3.93
C LEU A 141 -11.58 7.05 4.58
N VAL A 142 -11.35 6.19 5.58
CA VAL A 142 -12.44 5.50 6.28
C VAL A 142 -13.15 6.50 7.21
N PRO A 143 -14.47 6.71 7.07
CA PRO A 143 -15.25 7.59 7.93
C PRO A 143 -15.48 6.92 9.30
N ASN A 144 -14.41 6.77 10.08
CA ASN A 144 -14.42 6.19 11.40
C ASN A 144 -13.70 7.12 12.38
N GLU A 145 -14.42 7.61 13.39
CA GLU A 145 -13.89 8.56 14.37
C GLU A 145 -12.69 8.01 15.15
N THR A 146 -12.65 6.70 15.42
CA THR A 146 -11.51 6.06 16.12
C THR A 146 -10.25 6.10 15.27
N VAL A 147 -10.37 5.79 13.96
CA VAL A 147 -9.23 5.82 13.03
C VAL A 147 -8.74 7.25 12.82
N GLN A 148 -9.65 8.20 12.61
CA GLN A 148 -9.29 9.61 12.42
C GLN A 148 -8.63 10.19 13.68
N THR A 149 -9.16 9.87 14.87
CA THR A 149 -8.57 10.29 16.16
C THR A 149 -7.20 9.65 16.41
N ALA A 150 -6.99 8.41 15.97
CA ALA A 150 -5.70 7.73 16.08
C ALA A 150 -4.63 8.37 15.18
N ILE A 151 -5.01 8.83 13.98
CA ILE A 151 -4.12 9.53 13.04
C ILE A 151 -3.82 10.94 13.54
N SER A 152 -4.83 11.71 13.96
CA SER A 152 -4.67 13.11 14.39
C SER A 152 -3.89 13.26 15.69
N ASN A 153 -3.92 12.26 16.58
CA ASN A 153 -3.14 12.26 17.82
C ASN A 153 -1.70 11.75 17.63
N SER A 154 -1.30 11.41 16.41
CA SER A 154 0.03 10.88 16.09
C SER A 154 0.79 11.85 15.20
N PHE A 155 1.85 12.45 15.73
CA PHE A 155 2.67 13.40 14.98
C PHE A 155 3.25 12.78 13.70
N LEU A 156 3.71 11.52 13.77
CA LEU A 156 4.26 10.81 12.62
C LEU A 156 3.17 10.46 11.60
N ALA A 157 2.02 9.94 12.04
CA ALA A 157 0.94 9.58 11.12
C ALA A 157 0.40 10.82 10.39
N GLU A 158 0.13 11.89 11.14
CA GLU A 158 -0.32 13.16 10.60
C GLU A 158 0.72 13.75 9.63
N SER A 159 2.00 13.72 10.00
CA SER A 159 3.08 14.23 9.14
C SER A 159 3.20 13.44 7.84
N ILE A 160 3.15 12.10 7.88
CA ILE A 160 3.24 11.23 6.70
C ILE A 160 2.09 11.52 5.73
N VAL A 161 0.86 11.65 6.23
CA VAL A 161 -0.32 11.93 5.40
C VAL A 161 -0.28 13.35 4.83
N LYS A 162 0.08 14.36 5.62
CA LYS A 162 0.07 15.77 5.19
C LYS A 162 1.26 16.16 4.29
N HIS A 163 2.45 15.62 4.52
CA HIS A 163 3.69 16.01 3.82
C HIS A 163 4.03 15.14 2.60
N THR A 164 3.11 14.27 2.17
CA THR A 164 3.24 13.53 0.90
C THR A 164 2.20 14.02 -0.13
N PRO A 165 2.20 15.32 -0.48
CA PRO A 165 1.14 15.92 -1.31
C PRO A 165 1.15 15.40 -2.75
N VAL A 166 2.32 15.09 -3.32
CA VAL A 166 2.43 14.61 -4.71
C VAL A 166 1.70 13.27 -4.92
N LEU A 167 1.86 12.33 -3.98
CA LEU A 167 1.12 11.06 -4.03
C LEU A 167 -0.36 11.25 -3.71
N THR A 168 -0.69 12.16 -2.79
CA THR A 168 -2.10 12.51 -2.49
C THR A 168 -2.82 13.10 -3.69
N GLU A 169 -2.17 14.01 -4.44
CA GLU A 169 -2.72 14.62 -5.65
C GLU A 169 -2.83 13.60 -6.78
N GLN A 170 -1.79 12.78 -7.03
CA GLN A 170 -1.85 11.73 -8.05
C GLN A 170 -2.93 10.69 -7.77
N ILE A 171 -3.13 10.28 -6.51
CA ILE A 171 -4.18 9.32 -6.16
C ILE A 171 -5.57 9.96 -6.29
N LYS A 172 -5.75 11.22 -5.87
CA LYS A 172 -7.01 11.96 -6.07
C LYS A 172 -7.33 12.14 -7.55
N ASP A 173 -6.34 12.46 -8.37
CA ASP A 173 -6.47 12.67 -9.80
C ASP A 173 -6.80 11.35 -10.53
N LEU A 174 -6.07 10.27 -10.23
CA LEU A 174 -6.34 8.92 -10.75
C LEU A 174 -7.76 8.44 -10.41
N TRP A 175 -8.23 8.70 -9.18
CA TRP A 175 -9.57 8.35 -8.75
C TRP A 175 -10.63 9.21 -9.44
N SER A 176 -10.45 10.53 -9.49
CA SER A 176 -11.42 11.45 -10.12
C SER A 176 -11.58 11.20 -11.63
N THR A 177 -10.51 10.80 -12.31
CA THR A 177 -10.51 10.55 -13.75
C THR A 177 -11.08 9.18 -14.14
N HIS A 178 -11.13 8.20 -13.21
CA HIS A 178 -11.59 6.84 -13.49
C HIS A 178 -12.90 6.44 -12.79
N VAL A 179 -13.47 7.34 -11.98
CA VAL A 179 -14.76 7.16 -11.27
C VAL A 179 -15.84 8.13 -11.81
N ALA A 180 -15.56 8.89 -12.87
CA ALA A 180 -16.54 9.68 -13.62
C ALA A 180 -16.97 8.97 -14.91
#